data_AF-A0A0Q4C117-F1
#
_entry.id   AF-A0A0Q4C117-F1
#
_cell.length_a   1.000
_cell.length_b   1.000
_cell.length_c   1.000
_cell.angle_alpha   90.00
_cell.angle_beta   90.00
_cell.angle_gamma   90.00
#
_symmetry.space_group_name_H-M   'P 1'
#
loop_
_entity.id
_entity.type
_entity.pdbx_description
1 polymer ?
#
loop_
_entity_poly.entity_id
_entity_poly.type
_entity_poly.pdbx_seq_one_letter_code
_entity_poly.pdbx_strand_id
1 'polypeptide(L)'
;MRTCKLALQVAFTLTLTACKTTSPAYPPAADIAAVIEAKPKPPVEILTDPAASDRYSAAIEATLDRVHSAAVRLCQFHKSMGMRGLTCD
;
A
#
# COMPACT_ATOMS: atom_id res chain seq x y z
N MET A 1 -41.35 28.06 -24.20
CA MET A 1 -39.96 28.49 -23.88
C MET A 1 -39.58 28.38 -22.39
N ARG A 2 -40.51 28.39 -21.42
CA ARG A 2 -40.18 28.29 -19.97
C ARG A 2 -39.66 26.90 -19.53
N THR A 3 -40.16 25.83 -20.13
CA THR A 3 -39.80 24.43 -19.82
C THR A 3 -38.37 24.06 -20.23
N CYS A 4 -37.85 24.63 -21.32
CA CYS A 4 -36.49 24.37 -21.81
C CYS A 4 -35.41 24.98 -20.87
N LYS A 5 -35.70 26.13 -20.25
CA LYS A 5 -34.80 26.78 -19.28
C LYS A 5 -34.67 26.00 -17.97
N LEU A 6 -35.75 25.35 -17.51
CA LEU A 6 -35.71 24.54 -16.29
C LEU A 6 -34.87 23.27 -16.49
N ALA A 7 -35.02 22.59 -17.63
CA ALA A 7 -34.25 21.39 -17.95
C ALA A 7 -32.74 21.69 -18.05
N LEU A 8 -32.37 22.83 -18.63
CA LEU A 8 -30.96 23.25 -18.73
C LEU A 8 -30.34 23.57 -17.37
N GLN A 9 -31.11 24.19 -16.46
CA GLN A 9 -30.60 24.49 -15.11
C GLN A 9 -30.44 23.24 -14.25
N VAL A 10 -31.39 22.29 -14.31
CA VAL A 10 -31.28 21.02 -13.58
C VAL A 10 -30.08 20.20 -14.08
N ALA A 11 -29.86 20.15 -15.39
CA ALA A 11 -28.70 19.47 -15.98
C ALA A 11 -27.36 20.10 -15.55
N PHE A 12 -27.29 21.43 -15.41
CA PHE A 12 -26.08 22.13 -14.99
C PHE A 12 -25.79 21.97 -13.48
N THR A 13 -26.82 21.81 -12.64
CA THR A 13 -26.64 21.54 -11.21
C THR A 13 -26.18 20.10 -10.94
N LEU A 14 -26.56 19.14 -11.79
CA LEU A 14 -26.16 17.73 -11.64
C LEU A 14 -24.69 17.47 -12.02
N THR A 15 -24.07 18.31 -12.85
CA THR A 15 -22.66 18.14 -13.23
C THR A 15 -21.69 18.69 -12.18
N LEU A 16 -22.14 19.59 -11.29
CA LEU A 16 -21.30 20.21 -10.26
C LEU A 16 -21.19 19.37 -8.98
N THR A 17 -22.09 18.41 -8.74
CA THR A 17 -22.05 17.55 -7.55
C THR A 17 -21.10 16.36 -7.69
N ALA A 18 -20.52 16.14 -8.87
CA ALA A 18 -19.57 15.05 -9.13
C ALA A 18 -18.12 15.38 -8.74
N CYS A 19 -17.87 16.52 -8.08
CA CYS A 19 -16.55 16.83 -7.53
C CYS A 19 -16.29 15.91 -6.32
N LYS A 20 -15.77 14.71 -6.59
CA LYS A 20 -15.27 13.80 -5.55
C LYS A 20 -14.14 14.50 -4.82
N THR A 21 -14.38 14.97 -3.61
CA THR A 21 -13.33 15.40 -2.69
C THR A 21 -12.49 14.17 -2.33
N THR A 22 -11.48 13.88 -3.14
CA THR A 22 -10.39 13.01 -2.75
C THR A 22 -9.56 13.77 -1.73
N SER A 23 -9.90 13.66 -0.44
CA SER A 23 -8.89 13.83 0.60
C SER A 23 -7.71 12.92 0.26
N PRO A 24 -6.46 13.34 0.44
CA PRO A 24 -5.33 12.44 0.28
C PRO A 24 -5.50 11.28 1.26
N ALA A 25 -5.82 10.10 0.72
CA ALA A 25 -5.69 8.88 1.47
C ALA A 25 -4.19 8.63 1.61
N TYR A 26 -3.74 8.35 2.83
CA TYR A 26 -2.38 7.92 3.12
C TYR A 26 -2.37 6.41 3.33
N PRO A 27 -1.28 5.71 2.95
CA PRO A 27 -1.14 4.31 3.28
C PRO A 27 -1.10 4.11 4.80
N PRO A 28 -1.46 2.92 5.31
CA PRO A 28 -1.31 2.61 6.73
C PRO A 28 0.14 2.81 7.18
N ALA A 29 0.35 3.63 8.22
CA ALA A 29 1.69 3.90 8.74
C ALA A 29 2.40 2.62 9.23
N ALA A 30 1.65 1.64 9.70
CA ALA A 30 2.19 0.35 10.12
C ALA A 30 2.80 -0.44 8.94
N ASP A 31 2.20 -0.36 7.75
CA ASP A 31 2.74 -1.04 6.58
C ASP A 31 4.01 -0.33 6.08
N ILE A 32 4.04 1.00 6.15
CA ILE A 32 5.26 1.78 5.88
C ILE A 32 6.37 1.41 6.87
N ALA A 33 6.06 1.35 8.17
CA ALA A 33 7.01 0.97 9.20
C ALA A 33 7.56 -0.45 8.99
N ALA A 34 6.72 -1.39 8.56
CA ALA A 34 7.12 -2.76 8.30
C ALA A 34 8.08 -2.87 7.11
N VAL A 35 7.83 -2.17 5.98
CA VAL A 35 8.71 -2.27 4.80
C VAL A 35 10.04 -1.52 4.95
N ILE A 36 10.14 -0.61 5.92
CA ILE A 36 11.39 0.08 6.27
C ILE A 36 12.11 -0.55 7.48
N GLU A 37 11.56 -1.65 8.04
CA GLU A 37 12.18 -2.39 9.14
C GLU A 37 13.61 -2.80 8.73
N ALA A 38 14.58 -2.54 9.61
CA ALA A 38 15.96 -2.90 9.33
C ALA A 38 16.11 -4.42 9.28
N LYS A 39 16.67 -4.94 8.19
CA LYS A 39 17.01 -6.37 8.09
C LYS A 39 17.95 -6.77 9.23
N PRO A 40 17.71 -7.91 9.90
CA PRO A 40 18.64 -8.45 10.89
C PRO A 40 20.06 -8.56 10.33
N LYS A 41 21.05 -8.15 11.11
CA LYS A 41 22.46 -8.32 10.74
C LYS A 41 22.88 -9.77 11.03
N PRO A 42 23.64 -10.42 10.13
CA PRO A 42 24.19 -11.73 10.42
C PRO A 42 25.17 -11.64 11.61
N PRO A 43 25.04 -12.52 12.62
CA PRO A 43 26.02 -12.60 13.70
C PRO A 43 27.35 -13.16 13.18
N VAL A 44 28.45 -12.92 13.90
CA VAL A 44 29.78 -13.42 13.47
C VAL A 44 29.84 -14.95 13.57
N GLU A 45 29.09 -15.50 14.51
CA GLU A 45 29.00 -16.93 14.82
C GLU A 45 28.49 -17.76 13.64
N ILE A 46 27.78 -17.17 12.66
CA ILE A 46 27.30 -17.93 11.48
C ILE A 46 28.44 -18.54 10.67
N LEU A 47 29.66 -17.99 10.78
CA LEU A 47 30.82 -18.47 10.04
C LEU A 47 31.32 -19.83 10.53
N THR A 48 30.96 -20.21 11.75
CA THR A 48 31.51 -21.41 12.42
C THR A 48 30.47 -22.27 13.13
N ASP A 49 29.27 -21.74 13.42
CA ASP A 49 28.18 -22.45 14.10
C ASP A 49 26.97 -22.63 13.15
N PRO A 50 26.69 -23.86 12.67
CA PRO A 50 25.51 -24.15 11.87
C PRO A 50 24.20 -23.77 12.55
N ALA A 51 24.10 -23.93 13.88
CA ALA A 51 22.89 -23.55 14.62
C ALA A 51 22.70 -22.03 14.66
N ALA A 52 23.77 -21.23 14.60
CA ALA A 52 23.67 -19.78 14.43
C ALA A 52 23.20 -19.39 13.03
N SER A 53 23.66 -20.11 12.00
CA SER A 53 23.18 -19.94 10.62
C SER A 53 21.68 -20.25 10.48
N ASP A 54 21.20 -21.34 11.10
CA ASP A 54 19.79 -21.73 11.05
C ASP A 54 18.90 -20.71 11.76
N ARG A 55 19.31 -20.25 12.94
CA ARG A 55 18.60 -19.19 13.68
C ARG A 55 18.54 -17.88 12.90
N TYR A 56 19.64 -17.49 12.26
CA TYR A 56 19.66 -16.30 11.42
C TYR A 56 18.75 -16.44 10.20
N SER A 57 18.80 -17.58 9.51
CA SER A 57 17.92 -17.87 8.36
C SER A 57 16.45 -17.78 8.76
N ALA A 58 16.06 -18.42 9.87
CA ALA A 58 14.70 -18.34 10.39
C ALA A 58 14.27 -16.90 10.72
N ALA A 59 15.16 -16.09 11.31
CA ALA A 59 14.87 -14.68 11.59
C ALA A 59 14.72 -13.84 10.32
N ILE A 60 15.51 -14.12 9.28
CA ILE A 60 15.37 -13.48 7.97
C ILE A 60 14.04 -13.84 7.32
N GLU A 61 13.67 -15.13 7.25
CA GLU A 61 12.41 -15.55 6.65
C GLU A 61 11.21 -14.92 7.37
N ALA A 62 11.20 -14.93 8.70
CA ALA A 62 10.14 -14.29 9.48
C ALA A 62 10.05 -12.76 9.22
N THR A 63 11.18 -12.10 8.96
CA THR A 63 11.21 -10.68 8.60
C THR A 63 10.67 -10.46 7.19
N LEU A 64 11.07 -11.30 6.23
CA LEU A 64 10.64 -11.22 4.84
C LEU A 64 9.13 -11.46 4.70
N ASP A 65 8.56 -12.41 5.43
CA ASP A 65 7.12 -12.67 5.45
C ASP A 65 6.34 -11.42 5.91
N ARG A 66 6.79 -10.77 6.99
CA ARG A 66 6.17 -9.53 7.48
C ARG A 66 6.25 -8.42 6.44
N VAL A 67 7.45 -8.19 5.88
CA VAL A 67 7.69 -7.17 4.85
C VAL A 67 6.85 -7.42 3.61
N HIS A 68 6.81 -8.66 3.11
CA HIS A 68 6.03 -9.05 1.95
C HIS A 68 4.54 -8.81 2.19
N SER A 69 4.00 -9.23 3.34
CA SER A 69 2.59 -8.99 3.67
C SER A 69 2.22 -7.49 3.69
N ALA A 70 3.12 -6.64 4.21
CA ALA A 70 2.93 -5.19 4.23
C ALA A 70 3.05 -4.58 2.83
N ALA A 71 4.01 -5.05 2.03
CA ALA A 71 4.21 -4.62 0.65
C ALA A 71 2.98 -4.94 -0.22
N VAL A 72 2.36 -6.12 -0.06
CA VAL A 72 1.12 -6.48 -0.76
C VAL A 72 -0.01 -5.51 -0.41
N ARG A 73 -0.20 -5.19 0.88
CA ARG A 73 -1.21 -4.20 1.31
C ARG A 73 -0.94 -2.81 0.76
N LEU A 74 0.32 -2.37 0.74
CA LEU A 74 0.73 -1.12 0.11
C LEU A 74 0.49 -1.13 -1.40
N CYS A 75 0.78 -2.24 -2.09
CA CYS A 75 0.51 -2.38 -3.51
C CYS A 75 -0.99 -2.22 -3.80
N GLN A 76 -1.83 -2.92 -3.04
CA GLN A 76 -3.29 -2.82 -3.15
C GLN A 76 -3.79 -1.39 -2.88
N PHE A 77 -3.23 -0.72 -1.87
CA PHE A 77 -3.51 0.68 -1.60
C PHE A 77 -3.22 1.56 -2.82
N HIS A 78 -2.01 1.48 -3.40
CA HIS A 78 -1.63 2.29 -4.56
C HIS A 78 -2.44 1.94 -5.81
N LYS A 79 -2.78 0.66 -6.00
CA LYS A 79 -3.67 0.20 -7.07
C LYS A 79 -5.07 0.82 -6.94
N SER A 80 -5.60 0.88 -5.71
CA SER A 80 -6.89 1.52 -5.42
C SER A 80 -6.87 3.04 -5.66
N MET A 81 -5.69 3.67 -5.52
CA MET A 81 -5.45 5.08 -5.82
C MET A 81 -5.25 5.36 -7.32
N GLY A 82 -5.37 4.35 -8.19
CA GLY A 82 -5.29 4.50 -9.64
C GLY A 82 -3.89 4.30 -10.22
N MET A 83 -2.92 3.79 -9.44
CA MET A 83 -1.61 3.43 -9.97
C MET A 83 -1.75 2.23 -10.92
N ARG A 84 -1.40 2.44 -12.19
CA ARG A 84 -1.53 1.44 -13.25
C ARG A 84 -0.28 0.55 -13.31
N GLY A 85 -0.47 -0.68 -13.79
CA GLY A 85 0.64 -1.63 -13.99
C GLY A 85 1.11 -2.37 -12.73
N LEU A 86 0.34 -2.30 -11.63
CA LEU A 86 0.66 -3.04 -10.40
C LEU A 86 0.06 -4.46 -10.40
N THR A 87 0.94 -5.41 -10.13
CA THR A 87 0.66 -6.82 -9.77
C THR A 87 0.96 -6.95 -8.28
N CYS A 88 0.00 -7.44 -7.49
CA CYS A 88 -0.01 -7.27 -6.02
C CYS A 88 -0.12 -8.64 -5.33
N ASP A 89 0.73 -9.55 -5.76
CA ASP A 89 0.79 -10.96 -5.39
C ASP A 89 2.19 -11.32 -4.89
#